data_AF-A0A7X8FFW9-F1
#
_entry.id   AF-A0A7X8FFW9-F1
#
_cell.length_a   1.000
_cell.length_b   1.000
_cell.length_c   1.000
_cell.angle_alpha   90.00
_cell.angle_beta   90.00
_cell.angle_gamma   90.00
#
_symmetry.space_group_name_H-M   'P 1'
#
loop_
_entity.id
_entity.type
_entity.pdbx_description
1 polymer ?
#
loop_
_entity_poly.entity_id
_entity_poly.type
_entity_poly.pdbx_seq_one_letter_code
_entity_poly.pdbx_strand_id
1 'polypeptide(L)'
;MLSERLKDLRAAKKKKQHEVADYLGITRPAYTAYESGNRQPDFETLQKLADYFNVSTDYLLGRTDVPNPTATPDPDIKDAPLAFQRHTARLDI
;
A
#
# COMPACT_ATOMS: atom_id res chain seq x y z
N MET A 1 -6.04 -1.62 -10.82
CA MET A 1 -4.76 -2.33 -11.11
C MET A 1 -3.60 -1.66 -10.37
N LEU A 2 -2.45 -2.34 -10.15
CA LEU A 2 -1.29 -1.79 -9.43
C LEU A 2 -0.87 -0.41 -9.94
N SER A 3 -0.78 -0.26 -11.26
CA SER A 3 -0.41 0.98 -11.95
C SER A 3 -1.30 2.17 -11.58
N GLU A 4 -2.61 1.96 -11.52
CA GLU A 4 -3.60 2.98 -11.13
C GLU A 4 -3.39 3.40 -9.67
N ARG A 5 -3.25 2.43 -8.75
CA ARG A 5 -3.01 2.73 -7.34
C ARG A 5 -1.72 3.53 -7.11
N LEU A 6 -0.64 3.21 -7.83
CA LEU A 6 0.60 3.98 -7.74
C LEU A 6 0.41 5.43 -8.18
N LYS A 7 -0.31 5.63 -9.29
CA LYS A 7 -0.62 6.96 -9.82
C LYS A 7 -1.49 7.77 -8.85
N ASP A 8 -2.50 7.14 -8.27
CA ASP A 8 -3.41 7.77 -7.32
C ASP A 8 -2.71 8.13 -6.01
N LEU A 9 -1.92 7.21 -5.45
CA LEU A 9 -1.12 7.46 -4.25
C LEU A 9 -0.11 8.59 -4.46
N ARG A 10 0.57 8.63 -5.60
CA ARG A 10 1.48 9.72 -5.94
C ARG A 10 0.74 11.06 -6.05
N ALA A 11 -0.40 11.08 -6.74
CA ALA A 11 -1.21 12.28 -6.89
C ALA A 11 -1.75 12.78 -5.54
N ALA A 12 -2.22 11.88 -4.67
CA ALA A 12 -2.68 12.20 -3.32
C ALA A 12 -1.58 12.84 -2.46
N LYS A 13 -0.34 12.36 -2.59
CA LYS A 13 0.84 12.97 -1.92
C LYS A 13 1.39 14.22 -2.63
N LYS A 14 0.76 14.66 -3.75
CA LYS A 14 1.21 15.80 -4.58
C LYS A 14 2.67 15.67 -5.04
N LYS A 15 3.10 14.44 -5.32
CA LYS A 15 4.47 14.14 -5.75
C LYS A 15 4.60 14.07 -7.27
N LYS A 16 5.76 14.50 -7.78
CA LYS A 16 6.16 14.29 -9.16
C LYS A 16 6.76 12.88 -9.31
N GLN A 17 6.69 12.33 -10.52
CA GLN A 17 7.22 10.99 -10.80
C GLN A 17 8.74 10.87 -10.51
N HIS A 18 9.52 11.94 -10.73
CA HIS A 18 10.94 11.91 -10.41
C HIS A 18 11.18 11.82 -8.90
N GLU A 19 10.40 12.51 -8.06
CA GLU A 19 10.59 12.45 -6.60
C GLU A 19 10.38 11.04 -6.03
N VAL A 20 9.45 10.27 -6.61
CA VAL A 20 9.25 8.86 -6.22
C VAL A 20 10.39 7.99 -6.76
N ALA A 21 10.83 8.23 -8.00
CA ALA A 21 11.96 7.51 -8.59
C ALA A 21 13.27 7.74 -7.80
N ASP A 22 13.52 8.97 -7.36
CA ASP A 22 14.67 9.36 -6.55
C ASP A 22 14.68 8.60 -5.20
N TYR A 23 13.51 8.50 -4.53
CA TYR A 23 13.37 7.71 -3.30
C TYR A 23 13.66 6.22 -3.53
N LEU A 24 13.21 5.68 -4.66
CA LEU A 24 13.42 4.27 -5.01
C LEU A 24 14.85 3.97 -5.50
N GLY A 25 15.64 5.00 -5.81
CA GLY A 25 16.96 4.85 -6.42
C GLY A 25 16.91 4.34 -7.87
N ILE A 26 15.84 4.66 -8.60
CA ILE A 26 15.64 4.27 -10.00
C ILE A 26 15.48 5.49 -10.91
N THR A 27 15.52 5.27 -12.23
CA THR A 27 15.29 6.34 -13.18
C THR A 27 13.80 6.71 -13.26
N ARG A 28 13.50 7.99 -13.54
CA ARG A 28 12.11 8.44 -13.75
C ARG A 28 11.36 7.58 -14.79
N PRO A 29 11.92 7.23 -15.97
CA PRO A 29 11.23 6.36 -16.92
C PRO A 29 10.89 4.97 -16.35
N ALA A 30 11.74 4.40 -15.48
CA ALA A 30 11.44 3.14 -14.83
C ALA A 30 10.19 3.25 -13.94
N TYR A 31 10.08 4.32 -13.14
CA TYR A 31 8.88 4.58 -12.35
C TYR A 31 7.65 4.86 -13.23
N THR A 32 7.79 5.63 -14.32
CA THR A 32 6.71 5.87 -15.29
C THR A 32 6.19 4.56 -15.89
N ALA A 33 7.07 3.60 -16.17
CA ALA A 33 6.68 2.28 -16.69
C ALA A 33 5.84 1.47 -15.69
N TYR A 34 6.01 1.70 -14.37
CA TYR A 34 5.14 1.12 -13.35
C TYR A 34 3.74 1.77 -13.37
N GLU A 35 3.67 3.10 -13.41
CA GLU A 35 2.38 3.82 -13.47
C GLU A 35 1.61 3.59 -14.77
N SER A 36 2.28 3.22 -15.87
CA SER A 36 1.62 2.86 -17.12
C SER A 36 1.29 1.36 -17.23
N GLY A 37 1.77 0.53 -16.29
CA GLY A 37 1.59 -0.93 -16.34
C GLY A 37 2.48 -1.65 -17.36
N ASN A 38 3.42 -0.96 -18.00
CA ASN A 38 4.34 -1.55 -18.97
C ASN A 38 5.43 -2.40 -18.32
N ARG A 39 5.71 -2.17 -17.03
CA ARG A 39 6.66 -2.92 -16.23
C ARG A 39 6.09 -3.15 -14.83
N GLN A 40 6.45 -4.26 -14.22
CA GLN A 40 6.16 -4.51 -12.80
C GLN A 40 7.40 -4.21 -11.93
N PRO A 41 7.21 -3.66 -10.71
CA PRO A 41 8.30 -3.56 -9.74
C PRO A 41 8.72 -4.97 -9.29
N ASP A 42 9.99 -5.12 -8.95
CA ASP A 42 10.44 -6.32 -8.25
C ASP A 42 9.98 -6.29 -6.77
N PHE A 43 10.29 -7.37 -6.05
CA PHE A 43 9.87 -7.53 -4.66
C PHE A 43 10.43 -6.44 -3.72
N GLU A 44 11.68 -6.03 -3.91
CA GLU A 44 12.32 -4.99 -3.09
C GLU A 44 11.69 -3.61 -3.38
N THR A 45 11.50 -3.28 -4.66
CA THR A 45 10.87 -2.03 -5.09
C THR A 45 9.42 -1.97 -4.62
N LEU A 46 8.69 -3.08 -4.66
CA LEU A 46 7.31 -3.15 -4.17
C LEU A 46 7.21 -2.86 -2.67
N GLN A 47 8.14 -3.36 -1.86
CA GLN A 47 8.23 -3.04 -0.44
C GLN A 47 8.54 -1.55 -0.22
N LYS A 48 9.56 -1.01 -0.92
CA LYS A 48 9.87 0.42 -0.84
C LYS A 48 8.69 1.31 -1.24
N LEU A 49 7.90 0.89 -2.23
CA LEU A 49 6.68 1.60 -2.62
C LEU A 49 5.62 1.56 -1.51
N ALA A 50 5.42 0.41 -0.88
CA ALA A 50 4.52 0.24 0.25
C ALA A 50 4.93 1.16 1.42
N ASP A 51 6.21 1.17 1.78
CA ASP A 51 6.77 2.03 2.82
C ASP A 51 6.65 3.52 2.47
N TYR A 52 7.04 3.90 1.25
CA TYR A 52 6.96 5.27 0.76
C TYR A 52 5.55 5.82 0.83
N PHE A 53 4.55 5.01 0.48
CA PHE A 53 3.14 5.42 0.49
C PHE A 53 2.45 5.17 1.83
N ASN A 54 3.09 4.49 2.78
CA ASN A 54 2.53 4.06 4.05
C ASN A 54 1.26 3.20 3.87
N VAL A 55 1.38 2.18 3.02
CA VAL A 55 0.32 1.22 2.70
C VAL A 55 0.91 -0.19 2.69
N SER A 56 0.07 -1.23 2.72
CA SER A 56 0.51 -2.61 2.59
C SER A 56 0.74 -2.98 1.11
N THR A 57 1.58 -3.99 0.88
CA THR A 57 1.72 -4.59 -0.45
C THR A 57 0.42 -5.24 -0.93
N ASP A 58 -0.42 -5.75 -0.01
CA ASP A 58 -1.74 -6.28 -0.33
C ASP A 58 -2.69 -5.22 -0.89
N TYR A 59 -2.62 -3.98 -0.37
CA TYR A 59 -3.30 -2.84 -0.97
C TYR A 59 -2.73 -2.54 -2.36
N LEU A 60 -1.41 -2.45 -2.52
CA LEU A 60 -0.81 -2.18 -3.84
C LEU A 60 -1.22 -3.23 -4.89
N LEU A 61 -1.22 -4.51 -4.50
CA LEU A 61 -1.53 -5.65 -5.38
C LEU A 61 -3.04 -5.90 -5.57
N GLY A 62 -3.90 -5.27 -4.76
CA GLY A 62 -5.36 -5.39 -4.89
C GLY A 62 -6.00 -6.60 -4.27
N ARG A 63 -5.38 -7.12 -3.22
CA ARG A 63 -6.00 -8.10 -2.34
C ARG A 63 -6.94 -7.46 -1.31
N THR A 64 -6.82 -6.14 -1.12
CA THR A 64 -7.67 -5.35 -0.24
C THR A 64 -7.79 -3.91 -0.75
N ASP A 65 -8.87 -3.23 -0.39
CA ASP A 65 -9.05 -1.78 -0.59
C ASP A 65 -8.75 -0.99 0.69
N VAL A 66 -8.41 -1.67 1.80
CA VAL A 66 -7.92 -1.05 3.02
C VAL A 66 -6.41 -0.82 2.89
N PRO A 67 -5.90 0.42 2.92
CA PRO A 67 -4.48 0.70 2.69
C PRO A 67 -3.55 0.02 3.67
N ASN A 68 -3.97 -0.20 4.93
CA ASN A 68 -3.18 -0.92 5.93
C ASN A 68 -4.11 -1.79 6.81
N PRO A 69 -4.38 -3.04 6.40
CA PRO A 69 -5.37 -3.90 7.06
C PRO A 69 -4.90 -4.49 8.40
N THR A 70 -3.58 -4.50 8.67
CA THR A 70 -2.99 -5.09 9.88
C THR A 70 -2.39 -4.04 10.82
N ALA A 71 -2.92 -2.82 10.81
CA ALA A 71 -2.77 -1.92 11.95
C ALA A 71 -3.56 -2.44 13.16
N THR A 72 -3.44 -3.73 13.49
CA THR A 72 -3.65 -4.21 14.85
C THR A 72 -2.58 -3.56 15.70
N PRO A 73 -2.95 -2.86 16.79
CA PRO A 73 -1.99 -2.36 17.75
C PRO A 73 -1.07 -3.50 18.16
N ASP A 74 0.23 -3.23 18.15
CA ASP A 74 1.21 -4.09 18.77
C ASP A 74 0.69 -4.54 20.15
N PRO A 75 0.59 -5.85 20.45
CA PRO A 75 0.08 -6.34 21.73
C PRO A 75 0.89 -5.83 22.94
N ASP A 76 2.09 -5.27 22.75
CA ASP A 76 2.87 -4.61 23.79
C ASP A 76 2.48 -3.14 24.04
N ILE A 77 1.58 -2.56 23.23
CA ILE A 77 0.93 -1.27 23.51
C ILE A 77 -0.23 -1.52 24.48
N LYS A 78 0.06 -1.40 25.78
CA LYS A 78 -0.85 -1.73 26.91
C LYS A 78 -2.20 -1.00 26.94
N ASP A 79 -2.42 0.01 26.10
CA ASP A 79 -3.57 0.92 26.22
C ASP A 79 -4.40 1.11 24.94
N ALA A 80 -4.24 0.29 23.90
CA ALA A 80 -5.10 0.39 22.71
C ALA A 80 -6.36 -0.49 22.86
N PRO A 81 -7.59 0.08 22.86
CA PRO A 81 -8.80 -0.71 22.95
C PRO A 81 -8.95 -1.57 21.68
N LEU A 82 -8.83 -2.89 21.86
CA LEU A 82 -9.05 -3.92 20.84
C LEU A 82 -10.52 -3.95 20.43
N ALA A 83 -10.92 -3.08 19.51
CA ALA A 83 -12.23 -3.14 18.88
C ALA A 83 -12.12 -3.83 17.51
N PHE A 84 -12.00 -5.17 17.52
CA PHE A 84 -12.48 -5.96 16.40
C PHE A 84 -13.52 -6.96 16.93
N GLN A 85 -14.73 -6.47 17.17
CA GLN A 85 -15.89 -7.33 17.32
C GLN A 85 -16.14 -8.00 15.97
N ARG A 86 -15.61 -9.23 15.82
CA ARG A 86 -16.12 -10.15 14.81
C ARG A 86 -17.58 -10.39 15.13
N HIS A 87 -18.46 -9.81 14.33
CA HIS A 87 -19.87 -10.16 14.36
C HIS A 87 -19.99 -11.58 13.79
N THR A 88 -19.85 -12.59 14.66
CA THR A 88 -20.34 -13.93 14.36
C THR A 88 -21.85 -13.86 14.41
N ALA A 89 -22.48 -13.77 13.24
CA ALA A 89 -23.88 -14.12 13.12
C ALA A 89 -24.01 -15.63 13.35
N ARG A 90 -24.21 -16.02 14.63
CA ARG A 90 -25.06 -17.17 14.93
C ARG A 90 -26.48 -16.73 14.62
N LEU A 91 -27.13 -17.40 13.67
CA LEU A 91 -28.56 -17.56 13.68
C LEU A 91 -28.81 -19.06 13.54
N ASP A 92 -28.85 -19.70 14.70
CA ASP A 92 -29.59 -20.93 14.89
C ASP A 92 -31.08 -20.58 14.77
N ILE A 93 -31.76 -21.14 13.76
CA ILE A 93 -33.18 -21.50 13.80
C ILE A 93 -33.28 -22.91 13.23
#